data_AF-A0A356TCY7-F1
#
_entry.id   AF-A0A356TCY7-F1
#
_cell.length_a   1.000
_cell.length_b   1.000
_cell.length_c   1.000
_cell.angle_alpha   90.00
_cell.angle_beta   90.00
_cell.angle_gamma   90.00
#
_symmetry.space_group_name_H-M   'P 1'
#
loop_
_entity.id
_entity.type
_entity.pdbx_description
1 polymer ?
#
loop_
_entity_poly.entity_id
_entity_poly.type
_entity_poly.pdbx_seq_one_letter_code
_entity_poly.pdbx_strand_id
1 'polypeptide(L)'
;VFAPRALREQAWAWRTAALAGPLYLIGLRHAWLEVLGPSAIGLLALGLATLSIGAATAVRARGPEAKGARRVAMVWLTASAAGFVTLAIPLQLSNEWITVGWALEALALTALWRRFDHTGLKYLALGLGSAVMVRLLMNPYVLDYHPKSALPVLGWLTYTYLVPAVCLLGVWFLLRTEEVSRRRSWERSILGEKLPLLANYAATGALLLVFAWINLTIFEYFAPGSELVIPFDRLPARDLTLSIAWALYALVLLALGMWRQSTALRVTSLALILGTSGKVFLYDLAHLGDLYRVASLAGLAISLIVISLAYQRFVFRRQTPEEAR
;
A
#
# COMPACT_ATOMS: atom_id res chain seq x y z
N VAL A 1 -19.86 -4.08 -37.22
CA VAL A 1 -19.52 -2.81 -37.91
C VAL A 1 -18.01 -2.63 -37.88
N PHE A 2 -17.35 -2.80 -39.02
CA PHE A 2 -15.88 -2.83 -39.12
C PHE A 2 -15.34 -1.40 -39.24
N ALA A 3 -14.66 -0.89 -38.21
CA ALA A 3 -13.99 0.41 -38.27
C ALA A 3 -13.06 0.51 -39.50
N PRO A 4 -13.01 1.65 -40.21
CA PRO A 4 -12.10 1.91 -41.33
C PRO A 4 -10.67 1.49 -41.02
N ARG A 5 -9.95 0.93 -42.01
CA ARG A 5 -8.54 0.50 -41.86
C ARG A 5 -7.67 1.60 -41.23
N ALA A 6 -7.90 2.86 -41.63
CA ALA A 6 -7.22 4.04 -41.11
C ALA A 6 -7.36 4.22 -39.58
N LEU A 7 -8.54 3.99 -39.00
CA LEU A 7 -8.74 4.12 -37.55
C LEU A 7 -8.01 3.03 -36.77
N ARG A 8 -7.83 1.85 -37.36
CA ARG A 8 -7.15 0.72 -36.68
C ARG A 8 -5.66 0.94 -36.51
N GLU A 9 -5.07 1.77 -37.38
CA GLU A 9 -3.65 2.12 -37.33
C GLU A 9 -3.38 3.34 -36.46
N GLN A 10 -4.42 4.06 -36.03
CA GLN A 10 -4.30 5.21 -35.15
C GLN A 10 -4.35 4.79 -33.66
N ALA A 11 -3.28 5.10 -32.93
CA ALA A 11 -3.21 4.84 -31.49
C ALA A 11 -4.32 5.57 -30.70
N TRP A 12 -4.70 6.78 -31.13
CA TRP A 12 -5.74 7.57 -30.48
C TRP A 12 -7.12 6.93 -30.54
N ALA A 13 -7.47 6.28 -31.66
CA ALA A 13 -8.74 5.58 -31.81
C ALA A 13 -8.90 4.44 -30.79
N TRP A 14 -7.81 3.76 -30.44
CA TRP A 14 -7.84 2.71 -29.43
C TRP A 14 -7.91 3.24 -27.99
N ARG A 15 -7.28 4.39 -27.72
CA ARG A 15 -7.40 5.08 -26.43
C ARG A 15 -8.84 5.55 -26.21
N THR A 16 -9.43 6.17 -27.22
CA THR A 16 -10.83 6.64 -27.14
C THR A 16 -11.80 5.48 -27.01
N ALA A 17 -11.60 4.38 -27.75
CA ALA A 17 -12.43 3.18 -27.60
C ALA A 17 -12.36 2.59 -26.19
N ALA A 18 -11.17 2.52 -25.59
CA ALA A 18 -11.00 2.00 -24.24
C ALA A 18 -11.59 2.93 -23.15
N LEU A 19 -11.58 4.25 -23.39
CA LEU A 19 -12.15 5.27 -22.49
C LEU A 19 -13.65 5.50 -22.69
N ALA A 20 -14.22 5.04 -23.81
CA ALA A 20 -15.65 5.15 -24.06
C ALA A 20 -16.46 4.35 -23.03
N GLY A 21 -15.97 3.18 -22.61
CA GLY A 21 -16.62 2.37 -21.59
C GLY A 21 -16.88 3.14 -20.28
N PRO A 22 -15.86 3.73 -19.63
CA PRO A 22 -16.05 4.52 -18.41
C PRO A 22 -17.03 5.69 -18.59
N LEU A 23 -17.03 6.34 -19.75
CA LEU A 23 -17.99 7.41 -20.06
C LEU A 23 -19.43 6.85 -20.16
N TYR A 24 -19.61 5.72 -20.83
CA TYR A 24 -20.90 5.05 -20.94
C TYR A 24 -21.39 4.49 -19.61
N LEU A 25 -20.48 4.07 -18.72
CA LEU A 25 -20.85 3.53 -17.40
C LEU A 25 -21.72 4.52 -16.61
N ILE A 26 -21.47 5.83 -16.73
CA ILE A 26 -22.27 6.85 -16.05
C ILE A 26 -23.73 6.79 -16.53
N GLY A 27 -23.96 6.85 -17.84
CA GLY A 27 -25.31 6.79 -18.40
C GLY A 27 -25.98 5.42 -18.18
N LEU A 28 -25.24 4.34 -18.43
CA LEU A 28 -25.73 2.97 -18.24
C LEU A 28 -26.09 2.67 -16.79
N ARG A 29 -25.36 3.26 -15.83
CA ARG A 29 -25.68 3.14 -14.41
C ARG A 29 -27.04 3.76 -14.08
N HIS A 30 -27.33 4.95 -14.61
CA HIS A 30 -28.64 5.59 -14.38
C HIS A 30 -29.76 4.74 -14.97
N ALA A 31 -29.60 4.31 -16.22
CA ALA A 31 -30.58 3.43 -16.88
C ALA A 31 -30.76 2.09 -16.13
N TRP A 32 -29.67 1.48 -15.64
CA TRP A 32 -29.75 0.24 -14.85
C TRP A 32 -30.56 0.45 -13.57
N LEU A 33 -30.27 1.52 -12.82
CA LEU A 33 -30.97 1.81 -11.58
C LEU A 33 -32.46 2.08 -11.79
N GLU A 34 -32.84 2.70 -12.90
CA GLU A 34 -34.24 2.94 -13.25
C GLU A 34 -34.99 1.66 -13.65
N VAL A 35 -34.34 0.76 -14.39
CA VAL A 35 -35.02 -0.43 -14.97
C VAL A 35 -34.92 -1.66 -14.06
N LEU A 36 -33.74 -1.91 -13.50
CA LEU A 36 -33.39 -3.13 -12.76
C LEU A 36 -33.17 -2.88 -11.27
N GLY A 37 -33.18 -1.63 -10.82
CA GLY A 37 -32.93 -1.25 -9.43
C GLY A 37 -31.46 -1.39 -9.02
N PRO A 38 -31.16 -1.26 -7.72
CA PRO A 38 -29.79 -1.32 -7.19
C PRO A 38 -29.21 -2.75 -7.16
N SER A 39 -30.06 -3.77 -7.28
CA SER A 39 -29.62 -5.16 -7.30
C SER A 39 -28.71 -5.44 -8.49
N ALA A 40 -27.63 -6.19 -8.24
CA ALA A 40 -26.70 -6.69 -9.25
C ALA A 40 -26.04 -5.62 -10.15
N ILE A 41 -25.95 -4.37 -9.71
CA ILE A 41 -25.28 -3.28 -10.45
C ILE A 41 -23.80 -3.60 -10.77
N GLY A 42 -23.15 -4.47 -10.00
CA GLY A 42 -21.80 -4.96 -10.32
C GLY A 42 -21.72 -5.72 -11.66
N LEU A 43 -22.82 -6.37 -12.08
CA LEU A 43 -22.89 -7.05 -13.38
C LEU A 43 -22.74 -6.10 -14.56
N LEU A 44 -23.16 -4.83 -14.41
CA LEU A 44 -22.97 -3.81 -15.45
C LEU A 44 -21.47 -3.59 -15.73
N ALA A 45 -20.67 -3.43 -14.67
CA ALA A 45 -19.23 -3.27 -14.81
C ALA A 45 -18.58 -4.55 -15.37
N LEU A 46 -19.00 -5.73 -14.93
CA LEU A 46 -18.53 -7.01 -15.51
C LEU A 46 -18.91 -7.16 -17.00
N GLY A 47 -20.08 -6.65 -17.40
CA GLY A 47 -20.49 -6.59 -18.81
C GLY A 47 -19.55 -5.70 -19.64
N LEU A 48 -19.18 -4.52 -19.14
CA LEU A 48 -18.20 -3.66 -19.80
C LEU A 48 -16.79 -4.27 -19.82
N ALA A 49 -16.42 -5.02 -18.77
CA ALA A 49 -15.17 -5.77 -18.72
C ALA A 49 -15.13 -6.87 -19.80
N THR A 50 -16.20 -7.66 -19.94
CA THR A 50 -16.28 -8.72 -20.96
C THR A 50 -16.24 -8.15 -22.38
N LEU A 51 -16.89 -7.01 -22.63
CA LEU A 51 -16.77 -6.28 -23.90
C LEU A 51 -15.33 -5.82 -24.18
N SER A 52 -14.65 -5.29 -23.16
CA SER A 52 -13.25 -4.83 -23.29
C SER A 52 -12.30 -6.00 -23.55
N ILE A 53 -12.50 -7.14 -22.88
CA ILE A 53 -11.76 -8.39 -23.12
C ILE A 53 -12.04 -8.93 -24.52
N GLY A 54 -13.30 -8.97 -24.95
CA GLY A 54 -13.70 -9.39 -26.28
C GLY A 54 -13.08 -8.53 -27.38
N ALA A 55 -12.98 -7.21 -27.16
CA ALA A 55 -12.25 -6.32 -28.06
C ALA A 55 -10.75 -6.63 -28.10
N ALA A 56 -10.12 -6.90 -26.94
CA ALA A 56 -8.71 -7.25 -26.86
C ALA A 56 -8.40 -8.61 -27.53
N THR A 57 -9.26 -9.63 -27.35
CA THR A 57 -9.10 -10.93 -28.02
C THR A 57 -9.28 -10.80 -29.53
N ALA A 58 -10.24 -9.99 -29.99
CA ALA A 58 -10.41 -9.70 -31.42
C ALA A 58 -9.21 -8.95 -32.03
N VAL A 59 -8.54 -8.08 -31.27
CA VAL A 59 -7.28 -7.44 -31.70
C VAL A 59 -6.16 -8.46 -31.78
N ARG A 60 -6.04 -9.36 -30.78
CA ARG A 60 -5.00 -10.40 -30.73
C ARG A 60 -5.15 -11.46 -31.83
N ALA A 61 -6.38 -11.83 -32.19
CA ALA A 61 -6.67 -12.81 -33.24
C ALA A 61 -6.20 -12.35 -34.64
N ARG A 62 -5.94 -11.05 -34.83
CA ARG A 62 -5.52 -10.47 -36.12
C ARG A 62 -4.02 -10.52 -36.38
N GLY A 63 -3.29 -11.29 -35.57
CA GLY A 63 -1.85 -11.54 -35.73
C GLY A 63 -1.03 -11.09 -34.51
N PRO A 64 0.26 -11.47 -34.48
CA PRO A 64 1.14 -11.21 -33.34
C PRO A 64 1.25 -9.72 -33.00
N GLU A 65 1.54 -9.42 -31.73
CA GLU A 65 1.69 -8.07 -31.15
C GLU A 65 2.93 -7.33 -31.71
N ALA A 66 2.94 -7.06 -33.01
CA ALA A 66 4.08 -6.51 -33.72
C ALA A 66 4.00 -4.97 -33.79
N LYS A 67 4.21 -4.31 -32.64
CA LYS A 67 4.48 -2.86 -32.49
C LYS A 67 3.34 -1.91 -32.95
N GLY A 68 3.44 -0.63 -32.57
CA GLY A 68 2.50 0.43 -32.97
C GLY A 68 1.12 0.39 -32.29
N ALA A 69 0.07 0.75 -33.04
CA ALA A 69 -1.29 0.98 -32.51
C ALA A 69 -1.93 -0.26 -31.85
N ARG A 70 -1.59 -1.48 -32.29
CA ARG A 70 -2.13 -2.71 -31.69
C ARG A 70 -1.64 -2.94 -30.26
N ARG A 71 -0.38 -2.59 -29.96
CA ARG A 71 0.13 -2.65 -28.58
C ARG A 71 -0.59 -1.66 -27.68
N VAL A 72 -0.86 -0.45 -28.19
CA VAL A 72 -1.67 0.56 -27.50
C VAL A 72 -3.08 0.03 -27.25
N ALA A 73 -3.70 -0.60 -28.25
CA ALA A 73 -5.01 -1.24 -28.10
C ALA A 73 -5.02 -2.29 -26.99
N MET A 74 -4.06 -3.22 -27.01
CA MET A 74 -3.96 -4.28 -25.98
C MET A 74 -3.79 -3.69 -24.58
N VAL A 75 -2.88 -2.72 -24.41
CA VAL A 75 -2.64 -2.05 -23.12
C VAL A 75 -3.91 -1.38 -22.59
N TRP A 76 -4.55 -0.55 -23.41
CA TRP A 76 -5.69 0.25 -22.95
C TRP A 76 -6.95 -0.60 -22.75
N LEU A 77 -7.23 -1.57 -23.63
CA LEU A 77 -8.40 -2.45 -23.48
C LEU A 77 -8.25 -3.39 -22.28
N THR A 78 -7.06 -3.95 -22.04
CA THR A 78 -6.84 -4.82 -20.87
C THR A 78 -6.79 -4.03 -19.56
N ALA A 79 -6.27 -2.80 -19.56
CA ALA A 79 -6.34 -1.92 -18.40
C ALA A 79 -7.78 -1.48 -18.09
N SER A 80 -8.56 -1.10 -19.09
CA SER A 80 -10.00 -0.79 -18.89
C SER A 80 -10.75 -2.01 -18.38
N ALA A 81 -10.48 -3.20 -18.93
CA ALA A 81 -11.10 -4.43 -18.46
C ALA A 81 -10.77 -4.72 -16.99
N ALA A 82 -9.50 -4.59 -16.59
CA ALA A 82 -9.10 -4.72 -15.18
C ALA A 82 -9.86 -3.72 -14.31
N GLY A 83 -9.85 -2.44 -14.70
CA GLY A 83 -10.56 -1.37 -13.99
C GLY A 83 -12.04 -1.66 -13.79
N PHE A 84 -12.72 -2.21 -14.80
CA PHE A 84 -14.12 -2.61 -14.70
C PHE A 84 -14.37 -3.81 -13.80
N VAL A 85 -13.54 -4.86 -13.89
CA VAL A 85 -13.61 -6.01 -12.98
C VAL A 85 -13.47 -5.53 -11.54
N THR A 86 -12.51 -4.64 -11.31
CA THR A 86 -12.25 -4.10 -9.99
C THR A 86 -13.36 -3.17 -9.49
N LEU A 87 -13.93 -2.34 -10.37
CA LEU A 87 -15.09 -1.46 -10.08
C LEU A 87 -16.38 -2.22 -9.78
N ALA A 88 -16.54 -3.46 -10.26
CA ALA A 88 -17.71 -4.26 -9.98
C ALA A 88 -17.91 -4.51 -8.48
N ILE A 89 -16.81 -4.63 -7.73
CA ILE A 89 -16.82 -4.88 -6.28
C ILE A 89 -17.43 -3.70 -5.51
N PRO A 90 -16.89 -2.47 -5.57
CA PRO A 90 -17.46 -1.33 -4.86
C PRO A 90 -18.78 -0.82 -5.44
N LEU A 91 -19.13 -1.15 -6.69
CA LEU A 91 -20.48 -0.86 -7.18
C LEU A 91 -21.53 -1.74 -6.50
N GLN A 92 -21.17 -2.99 -6.21
CA GLN A 92 -22.08 -3.97 -5.61
C GLN A 92 -22.11 -3.92 -4.08
N LEU A 93 -20.98 -3.55 -3.47
CA LEU A 93 -20.75 -3.58 -2.02
C LEU A 93 -20.61 -2.17 -1.44
N SER A 94 -20.52 -2.09 -0.11
CA SER A 94 -20.42 -0.87 0.69
C SER A 94 -19.09 -0.10 0.50
N ASN A 95 -19.01 1.11 1.09
CA ASN A 95 -17.98 2.12 0.83
C ASN A 95 -16.53 1.69 1.10
N GLU A 96 -16.30 0.73 2.01
CA GLU A 96 -14.98 0.22 2.37
C GLU A 96 -14.33 -0.57 1.22
N TRP A 97 -15.14 -1.17 0.34
CA TRP A 97 -14.68 -1.95 -0.80
C TRP A 97 -14.08 -1.11 -1.91
N ILE A 98 -14.32 0.21 -1.94
CA ILE A 98 -13.71 1.12 -2.91
C ILE A 98 -12.19 1.08 -2.78
N THR A 99 -11.69 1.14 -1.55
CA THR A 99 -10.25 1.18 -1.27
C THR A 99 -9.58 -0.16 -1.59
N VAL A 100 -10.27 -1.27 -1.25
CA VAL A 100 -9.83 -2.63 -1.60
C VAL A 100 -9.76 -2.79 -3.12
N GLY A 101 -10.78 -2.30 -3.83
CA GLY A 101 -10.79 -2.24 -5.29
C GLY A 101 -9.57 -1.50 -5.83
N TRP A 102 -9.33 -0.25 -5.43
CA TRP A 102 -8.17 0.50 -5.92
C TRP A 102 -6.83 -0.20 -5.69
N ALA A 103 -6.68 -0.91 -4.57
CA ALA A 103 -5.47 -1.68 -4.28
C ALA A 103 -5.31 -2.91 -5.20
N LEU A 104 -6.40 -3.64 -5.47
CA LEU A 104 -6.42 -4.74 -6.43
C LEU A 104 -6.11 -4.24 -7.84
N GLU A 105 -6.66 -3.10 -8.23
CA GLU A 105 -6.40 -2.48 -9.53
C GLU A 105 -4.92 -2.08 -9.67
N ALA A 106 -4.33 -1.47 -8.64
CA ALA A 106 -2.91 -1.13 -8.64
C ALA A 106 -2.02 -2.37 -8.85
N LEU A 107 -2.35 -3.49 -8.21
CA LEU A 107 -1.65 -4.75 -8.42
C LEU A 107 -1.84 -5.28 -9.85
N ALA A 108 -3.07 -5.29 -10.36
CA ALA A 108 -3.39 -5.74 -11.71
C ALA A 108 -2.66 -4.91 -12.78
N LEU A 109 -2.67 -3.59 -12.66
CA LEU A 109 -1.97 -2.67 -13.56
C LEU A 109 -0.46 -2.86 -13.50
N THR A 110 0.11 -3.15 -12.33
CA THR A 110 1.53 -3.48 -12.20
C THR A 110 1.88 -4.81 -12.90
N ALA A 111 1.00 -5.81 -12.81
CA ALA A 111 1.16 -7.07 -13.55
C ALA A 111 1.07 -6.85 -15.07
N LEU A 112 0.14 -6.01 -15.53
CA LEU A 112 0.04 -5.60 -16.93
C LEU A 112 1.28 -4.79 -17.37
N TRP A 113 1.84 -3.95 -16.51
CA TRP A 113 3.09 -3.24 -16.78
C TRP A 113 4.25 -4.22 -16.99
N ARG A 114 4.37 -5.25 -16.15
CA ARG A 114 5.41 -6.28 -16.31
C ARG A 114 5.28 -7.02 -17.65
N ARG A 115 4.06 -7.22 -18.14
CA ARG A 115 3.78 -7.84 -19.44
C ARG A 115 4.04 -6.92 -20.62
N PHE A 116 3.53 -5.69 -20.58
CA PHE A 116 3.48 -4.80 -21.75
C PHE A 116 4.51 -3.67 -21.73
N ASP A 117 5.28 -3.48 -20.66
CA ASP A 117 6.27 -2.40 -20.48
C ASP A 117 5.78 -1.02 -20.94
N HIS A 118 4.60 -0.62 -20.47
CA HIS A 118 4.00 0.67 -20.82
C HIS A 118 4.04 1.62 -19.62
N THR A 119 4.72 2.77 -19.77
CA THR A 119 4.95 3.76 -18.70
C THR A 119 3.68 4.19 -17.99
N GLY A 120 2.59 4.43 -18.73
CA GLY A 120 1.30 4.82 -18.15
C GLY A 120 0.73 3.82 -17.15
N LEU A 121 0.93 2.50 -17.35
CA LEU A 121 0.44 1.48 -16.42
C LEU A 121 1.16 1.55 -15.07
N LYS A 122 2.49 1.75 -15.11
CA LYS A 122 3.31 1.88 -13.89
C LYS A 122 2.87 3.05 -13.04
N TYR A 123 2.73 4.23 -13.65
CA TYR A 123 2.37 5.44 -12.89
C TYR A 123 0.92 5.49 -12.48
N LEU A 124 0.00 4.90 -13.27
CA LEU A 124 -1.39 4.76 -12.85
C LEU A 124 -1.50 3.81 -11.65
N ALA A 125 -0.80 2.66 -11.69
CA ALA A 125 -0.75 1.73 -10.57
C ALA A 125 -0.20 2.40 -9.29
N LEU A 126 0.92 3.13 -9.41
CA LEU A 126 1.51 3.84 -8.28
C LEU A 126 0.59 4.96 -7.78
N GLY A 127 -0.05 5.73 -8.67
CA GLY A 127 -1.00 6.76 -8.30
C GLY A 127 -2.21 6.20 -7.54
N LEU A 128 -2.75 5.06 -7.96
CA LEU A 128 -3.81 4.36 -7.24
C LEU A 128 -3.32 3.83 -5.88
N GLY A 129 -2.12 3.25 -5.83
CA GLY A 129 -1.50 2.83 -4.57
C GLY A 129 -1.30 3.99 -3.60
N SER A 130 -0.87 5.15 -4.09
CA SER A 130 -0.75 6.38 -3.30
C SER A 130 -2.11 6.89 -2.82
N ALA A 131 -3.13 6.88 -3.67
CA ALA A 131 -4.50 7.26 -3.29
C ALA A 131 -5.06 6.36 -2.17
N VAL A 132 -4.80 5.06 -2.25
CA VAL A 132 -5.12 4.09 -1.18
C VAL A 132 -4.40 4.44 0.12
N MET A 133 -3.09 4.70 0.06
CA MET A 133 -2.32 5.08 1.25
C MET A 133 -2.84 6.36 1.89
N VAL A 134 -3.10 7.41 1.10
CA VAL A 134 -3.66 8.68 1.61
C VAL A 134 -5.03 8.44 2.23
N ARG A 135 -5.91 7.68 1.55
CA ARG A 135 -7.26 7.39 2.03
C ARG A 135 -7.28 6.56 3.32
N LEU A 136 -6.30 5.70 3.58
CA LEU A 136 -6.27 4.85 4.77
C LEU A 136 -5.42 5.39 5.92
N LEU A 137 -4.39 6.18 5.62
CA LEU A 137 -3.45 6.70 6.62
C LEU A 137 -3.72 8.16 7.01
N MET A 138 -4.31 8.95 6.11
CA MET A 138 -4.48 10.39 6.30
C MET A 138 -5.93 10.85 6.37
N ASN A 139 -6.90 9.96 6.13
CA ASN A 139 -8.32 10.28 6.19
C ASN A 139 -8.89 10.00 7.58
N PRO A 140 -9.27 11.02 8.37
CA PRO A 140 -9.86 10.82 9.69
C PRO A 140 -11.23 10.11 9.62
N TYR A 141 -11.99 10.36 8.55
CA TYR A 141 -13.34 9.83 8.35
C TYR A 141 -13.38 8.33 8.05
N VAL A 142 -12.24 7.65 7.98
CA VAL A 142 -12.21 6.20 7.76
C VAL A 142 -12.93 5.46 8.89
N LEU A 143 -12.92 6.03 10.11
CA LEU A 143 -13.53 5.44 11.30
C LEU A 143 -15.06 5.49 11.29
N ASP A 144 -15.64 6.39 10.49
CA ASP A 144 -17.09 6.60 10.40
C ASP A 144 -17.75 5.64 9.38
N TYR A 145 -16.96 4.84 8.67
CA TYR A 145 -17.47 4.00 7.58
C TYR A 145 -18.34 2.84 8.06
N HIS A 146 -18.03 2.28 9.22
CA HIS A 146 -18.81 1.19 9.80
C HIS A 146 -18.75 1.23 11.34
N PRO A 147 -19.85 0.84 12.02
CA PRO A 147 -19.84 0.64 13.46
C PRO A 147 -18.88 -0.48 13.85
N LYS A 148 -18.54 -0.53 15.13
CA LYS A 148 -17.64 -1.52 15.75
C LYS A 148 -18.03 -2.95 15.35
N SER A 149 -17.02 -3.71 14.95
CA SER A 149 -17.16 -5.11 14.56
C SER A 149 -17.40 -5.99 15.79
N ALA A 150 -18.22 -7.03 15.65
CA ALA A 150 -18.43 -8.03 16.71
C ALA A 150 -17.14 -8.81 17.05
N LEU A 151 -16.22 -8.93 16.08
CA LEU A 151 -14.89 -9.51 16.25
C LEU A 151 -13.84 -8.41 16.07
N PRO A 152 -13.21 -7.90 17.15
CA PRO A 152 -12.29 -6.76 17.06
C PRO A 152 -11.10 -6.98 16.10
N VAL A 153 -10.59 -8.22 15.99
CA VAL A 153 -9.40 -8.54 15.19
C VAL A 153 -9.74 -9.05 13.78
N LEU A 154 -10.95 -9.56 13.56
CA LEU A 154 -11.40 -10.11 12.28
C LEU A 154 -12.51 -9.25 11.66
N GLY A 155 -12.63 -8.01 12.13
CA GLY A 155 -13.61 -7.05 11.70
C GLY A 155 -13.30 -6.42 10.35
N TRP A 156 -14.07 -5.39 10.01
CA TRP A 156 -13.98 -4.76 8.69
C TRP A 156 -12.65 -4.02 8.45
N LEU A 157 -12.02 -3.53 9.52
CA LEU A 157 -10.69 -2.93 9.48
C LEU A 157 -9.64 -3.92 8.94
N THR A 158 -9.78 -5.21 9.25
CA THR A 158 -8.79 -6.23 8.88
C THR A 158 -8.71 -6.41 7.38
N TYR A 159 -9.82 -6.61 6.68
CA TYR A 159 -9.77 -6.71 5.23
C TYR A 159 -9.49 -5.35 4.57
N THR A 160 -9.97 -4.24 5.14
CA THR A 160 -9.79 -2.89 4.58
C THR A 160 -8.33 -2.43 4.58
N TYR A 161 -7.53 -2.87 5.56
CA TYR A 161 -6.10 -2.52 5.64
C TYR A 161 -5.17 -3.65 5.15
N LEU A 162 -5.43 -4.90 5.52
CA LEU A 162 -4.51 -6.00 5.18
C LEU A 162 -4.59 -6.41 3.72
N VAL A 163 -5.76 -6.38 3.07
CA VAL A 163 -5.85 -6.68 1.63
C VAL A 163 -5.05 -5.65 0.81
N PRO A 164 -5.20 -4.33 1.02
CA PRO A 164 -4.32 -3.36 0.38
C PRO A 164 -2.85 -3.51 0.72
N ALA A 165 -2.49 -3.85 1.97
CA ALA A 165 -1.10 -4.12 2.34
C ALA A 165 -0.51 -5.29 1.53
N VAL A 166 -1.25 -6.39 1.39
CA VAL A 166 -0.85 -7.54 0.55
C VAL A 166 -0.74 -7.14 -0.92
N CYS A 167 -1.66 -6.32 -1.43
CA CYS A 167 -1.59 -5.81 -2.81
C CYS A 167 -0.33 -4.97 -3.03
N LEU A 168 0.02 -4.08 -2.11
CA LEU A 168 1.25 -3.27 -2.16
C LEU A 168 2.51 -4.14 -2.07
N LEU A 169 2.51 -5.22 -1.27
CA LEU A 169 3.58 -6.21 -1.29
C LEU A 169 3.68 -6.92 -2.64
N GLY A 170 2.55 -7.23 -3.29
CA GLY A 170 2.51 -7.75 -4.66
C GLY A 170 3.10 -6.76 -5.67
N VAL A 171 2.76 -5.48 -5.55
CA VAL A 171 3.34 -4.40 -6.38
C VAL A 171 4.85 -4.32 -6.19
N TRP A 172 5.33 -4.31 -4.94
CA TRP A 172 6.77 -4.38 -4.63
C TRP A 172 7.42 -5.61 -5.28
N PHE A 173 6.82 -6.79 -5.14
CA PHE A 173 7.37 -8.03 -5.67
C PHE A 173 7.51 -8.00 -7.20
N LEU A 174 6.56 -7.40 -7.90
CA LEU A 174 6.58 -7.27 -9.35
C LEU A 174 7.54 -6.18 -9.84
N LEU A 175 7.68 -5.07 -9.10
CA LEU A 175 8.58 -3.97 -9.45
C LEU A 175 10.04 -4.27 -9.14
N ARG A 176 10.35 -4.91 -8.01
CA ARG A 176 11.73 -4.99 -7.46
C ARG A 176 12.76 -5.61 -8.41
N THR A 177 12.34 -6.48 -9.34
CA THR A 177 13.24 -7.17 -10.28
C THR A 177 13.40 -6.43 -11.61
N GLU A 178 12.39 -5.67 -12.03
CA GLU A 178 12.30 -5.10 -13.39
C GLU A 178 12.38 -3.57 -13.41
N GLU A 179 12.22 -2.89 -12.26
CA GLU A 179 12.14 -1.43 -12.20
C GLU A 179 13.42 -0.75 -12.72
N VAL A 180 14.59 -1.25 -12.29
CA VAL A 180 15.89 -0.68 -12.66
C VAL A 180 16.21 -1.00 -14.13
N SER A 181 15.94 -2.23 -14.58
CA SER A 181 16.24 -2.67 -15.95
C SER A 181 15.36 -1.96 -17.00
N ARG A 182 14.08 -1.69 -16.69
CA ARG A 182 13.12 -1.04 -17.59
C ARG A 182 13.01 0.47 -17.40
N ARG A 183 13.94 1.07 -16.64
CA ARG A 183 13.93 2.50 -16.30
C ARG A 183 14.15 3.37 -17.54
N ARG A 184 13.26 4.32 -17.77
CA ARG A 184 13.34 5.28 -18.90
C ARG A 184 14.39 6.37 -18.62
N SER A 185 14.86 7.06 -19.67
CA SER A 185 15.92 8.08 -19.55
C SER A 185 15.56 9.19 -18.55
N TRP A 186 14.35 9.73 -18.65
CA TRP A 186 13.84 10.75 -17.73
C TRP A 186 13.63 10.23 -16.29
N GLU A 187 13.42 8.92 -16.12
CA GLU A 187 13.28 8.33 -14.79
C GLU A 187 14.63 8.21 -14.09
N ARG A 188 15.72 8.01 -14.86
CA ARG A 188 17.09 7.93 -14.30
C ARG A 188 17.53 9.27 -13.73
N SER A 189 17.16 10.38 -14.36
CA SER A 189 17.51 11.72 -13.86
C SER A 189 16.81 12.08 -12.54
N ILE A 190 15.65 11.49 -12.26
CA ILE A 190 14.85 11.80 -11.05
C ILE A 190 15.06 10.75 -9.95
N LEU A 191 15.01 9.46 -10.29
CA LEU A 191 15.03 8.33 -9.34
C LEU A 191 16.43 7.75 -9.12
N GLY A 192 17.45 8.31 -9.78
CA GLY A 192 18.82 7.77 -9.79
C GLY A 192 18.95 6.47 -10.59
N GLU A 193 20.09 5.80 -10.44
CA GLU A 193 20.43 4.64 -11.29
C GLU A 193 20.38 3.29 -10.56
N LYS A 194 20.65 3.26 -9.25
CA LYS A 194 21.01 2.02 -8.55
C LYS A 194 19.89 1.38 -7.74
N LEU A 195 18.94 2.18 -7.24
CA LEU A 195 17.94 1.72 -6.26
C LEU A 195 16.54 1.61 -6.87
N PRO A 196 15.78 0.54 -6.59
CA PRO A 196 14.37 0.41 -6.99
C PRO A 196 13.46 1.20 -6.03
N LEU A 197 13.46 2.53 -6.19
CA LEU A 197 12.77 3.45 -5.29
C LEU A 197 11.25 3.24 -5.28
N LEU A 198 10.65 2.94 -6.44
CA LEU A 198 9.19 2.78 -6.55
C LEU A 198 8.73 1.47 -5.91
N ALA A 199 9.50 0.39 -6.05
CA ALA A 199 9.27 -0.85 -5.32
C ALA A 199 9.39 -0.61 -3.80
N ASN A 200 10.45 0.08 -3.36
CA ASN A 200 10.66 0.37 -1.93
C ASN A 200 9.55 1.26 -1.36
N TYR A 201 9.02 2.19 -2.15
CA TYR A 201 7.85 2.99 -1.79
C TYR A 201 6.63 2.08 -1.51
N ALA A 202 6.32 1.16 -2.43
CA ALA A 202 5.21 0.21 -2.24
C ALA A 202 5.40 -0.69 -1.01
N ALA A 203 6.62 -1.20 -0.79
CA ALA A 203 6.96 -1.97 0.41
C ALA A 203 6.76 -1.17 1.70
N THR A 204 7.22 0.09 1.72
CA THR A 204 7.02 1.00 2.86
C THR A 204 5.54 1.23 3.12
N GLY A 205 4.76 1.47 2.06
CA GLY A 205 3.31 1.62 2.15
C GLY A 205 2.63 0.41 2.79
N ALA A 206 3.01 -0.81 2.39
CA ALA A 206 2.48 -2.03 3.01
C ALA A 206 2.77 -2.12 4.51
N LEU A 207 4.01 -1.80 4.92
CA LEU A 207 4.40 -1.79 6.33
C LEU A 207 3.62 -0.74 7.15
N LEU A 208 3.38 0.44 6.56
CA LEU A 208 2.60 1.49 7.21
C LEU A 208 1.13 1.09 7.36
N LEU A 209 0.53 0.43 6.37
CA LEU A 209 -0.85 -0.05 6.47
C LEU A 209 -1.02 -1.14 7.54
N VAL A 210 -0.08 -2.08 7.65
CA VAL A 210 -0.09 -3.08 8.72
C VAL A 210 0.03 -2.41 10.09
N PHE A 211 0.94 -1.42 10.20
CA PHE A 211 1.10 -0.67 11.44
C PHE A 211 -0.17 0.12 11.82
N ALA A 212 -0.79 0.79 10.85
CA ALA A 212 -2.06 1.49 11.07
C ALA A 212 -3.17 0.54 11.51
N TRP A 213 -3.29 -0.63 10.85
CA TRP A 213 -4.25 -1.67 11.24
C TRP A 213 -4.06 -2.12 12.69
N ILE A 214 -2.83 -2.38 13.14
CA ILE A 214 -2.54 -2.76 14.53
C ILE A 214 -3.06 -1.69 15.51
N ASN A 215 -2.76 -0.42 15.23
CA ASN A 215 -3.18 0.69 16.10
C ASN A 215 -4.72 0.81 16.14
N LEU A 216 -5.36 0.82 14.97
CA LEU A 216 -6.81 0.95 14.87
C LEU A 216 -7.56 -0.22 15.51
N THR A 217 -7.05 -1.44 15.36
CA THR A 217 -7.62 -2.64 16.02
C THR A 217 -7.57 -2.52 17.54
N ILE A 218 -6.47 -1.97 18.09
CA ILE A 218 -6.34 -1.73 19.53
C ILE A 218 -7.31 -0.62 19.96
N PHE A 219 -7.43 0.47 19.19
CA PHE A 219 -8.42 1.51 19.47
C PHE A 219 -9.86 0.96 19.45
N GLU A 220 -10.20 0.13 18.47
CA GLU A 220 -11.52 -0.51 18.37
C GLU A 220 -11.80 -1.39 19.59
N TYR A 221 -10.82 -2.20 20.00
CA TYR A 221 -10.96 -3.11 21.15
C TYR A 221 -11.28 -2.35 22.45
N PHE A 222 -10.56 -1.26 22.72
CA PHE A 222 -10.74 -0.45 23.92
C PHE A 222 -11.82 0.65 23.80
N ALA A 223 -12.50 0.77 22.65
CA ALA A 223 -13.57 1.75 22.47
C ALA A 223 -14.78 1.43 23.40
N PRO A 224 -15.26 2.40 24.19
CA PRO A 224 -16.31 2.18 25.20
C PRO A 224 -17.72 1.98 24.63
N GLY A 225 -17.96 2.29 23.35
CA GLY A 225 -19.26 2.17 22.68
C GLY A 225 -19.21 1.41 21.36
N SER A 226 -20.28 1.52 20.57
CA SER A 226 -20.40 0.95 19.21
C SER A 226 -19.72 1.79 18.13
N GLU A 227 -19.25 3.00 18.47
CA GLU A 227 -18.58 3.91 17.55
C GLU A 227 -17.06 3.83 17.70
N LEU A 228 -16.35 3.85 16.56
CA LEU A 228 -14.90 3.95 16.50
C LEU A 228 -14.49 5.42 16.72
N VAL A 229 -14.47 5.84 17.97
CA VAL A 229 -13.88 7.13 18.36
C VAL A 229 -12.44 6.88 18.81
N ILE A 230 -11.54 7.83 18.57
CA ILE A 230 -10.24 7.88 19.22
C ILE A 230 -10.40 8.74 20.49
N PRO A 231 -10.77 8.17 21.66
CA PRO A 231 -10.91 8.96 22.86
C PRO A 231 -9.54 9.50 23.26
N PHE A 232 -9.48 10.82 23.46
CA PHE A 232 -8.31 11.52 23.97
C PHE A 232 -8.04 11.19 25.45
N ASP A 233 -9.01 10.59 26.14
CA ASP A 233 -8.84 10.12 27.50
C ASP A 233 -7.81 9.00 27.58
N ARG A 234 -6.99 9.05 28.62
CA ARG A 234 -5.98 8.01 28.88
C ARG A 234 -6.65 6.75 29.40
N LEU A 235 -6.30 5.64 28.78
CA LEU A 235 -6.64 4.30 29.24
C LEU A 235 -5.32 3.55 29.41
N PRO A 236 -4.80 3.42 30.64
CA PRO A 236 -3.49 2.82 30.88
C PRO A 236 -3.32 1.46 30.22
N ALA A 237 -4.38 0.63 30.22
CA ALA A 237 -4.38 -0.67 29.55
C ALA A 237 -4.23 -0.55 28.02
N ARG A 238 -4.91 0.41 27.38
CA ARG A 238 -4.80 0.67 25.93
C ARG A 238 -3.40 1.15 25.58
N ASP A 239 -2.89 2.13 26.32
CA ASP A 239 -1.61 2.78 26.03
C ASP A 239 -0.45 1.79 26.21
N LEU A 240 -0.50 0.94 27.24
CA LEU A 240 0.40 -0.19 27.43
C LEU A 240 0.30 -1.20 26.27
N THR A 241 -0.91 -1.55 25.85
CA THR A 241 -1.14 -2.50 24.74
C THR A 241 -0.55 -1.96 23.43
N LEU A 242 -0.70 -0.66 23.15
CA LEU A 242 -0.08 -0.01 21.99
C LEU A 242 1.45 -0.12 22.03
N SER A 243 2.07 0.16 23.18
CA SER A 243 3.53 0.06 23.35
C SER A 243 4.05 -1.38 23.16
N ILE A 244 3.36 -2.37 23.74
CA ILE A 244 3.68 -3.79 23.54
C ILE A 244 3.54 -4.17 22.06
N ALA A 245 2.46 -3.75 21.40
CA ALA A 245 2.21 -4.06 20.00
C ALA A 245 3.26 -3.44 19.07
N TRP A 246 3.70 -2.20 19.33
CA TRP A 246 4.77 -1.57 18.57
C TRP A 246 6.10 -2.29 18.75
N ALA A 247 6.43 -2.70 19.98
CA ALA A 247 7.63 -3.47 20.28
C ALA A 247 7.63 -4.84 19.58
N LEU A 248 6.51 -5.57 19.63
CA LEU A 248 6.34 -6.84 18.92
C LEU A 248 6.44 -6.67 17.41
N TYR A 249 5.79 -5.65 16.85
CA TYR A 249 5.86 -5.35 15.43
C TYR A 249 7.31 -5.07 14.99
N ALA A 250 8.04 -4.26 15.75
CA ALA A 250 9.43 -3.97 15.45
C ALA A 250 10.34 -5.22 15.58
N LEU A 251 10.09 -6.08 16.57
CA LEU A 251 10.81 -7.34 16.73
C LEU A 251 10.55 -8.31 15.57
N VAL A 252 9.31 -8.41 15.09
CA VAL A 252 8.96 -9.19 13.90
C VAL A 252 9.67 -8.64 12.66
N LEU A 253 9.68 -7.31 12.46
CA LEU A 253 10.41 -6.70 11.36
C LEU A 253 11.92 -6.92 11.43
N LEU A 254 12.50 -6.89 12.64
CA LEU A 254 13.91 -7.18 12.85
C LEU A 254 14.22 -8.65 12.53
N ALA A 255 13.41 -9.59 13.02
CA ALA A 255 13.55 -11.02 12.74
C ALA A 255 13.45 -11.31 11.25
N LEU A 256 12.44 -10.74 10.56
CA LEU A 256 12.31 -10.82 9.10
C LEU A 256 13.49 -10.17 8.38
N GLY A 257 13.99 -9.03 8.87
CA GLY A 257 15.15 -8.34 8.33
C GLY A 257 16.45 -9.14 8.45
N MET A 258 16.65 -9.84 9.57
CA MET A 258 17.76 -10.77 9.77
C MET A 258 17.62 -12.00 8.88
N TRP A 259 16.44 -12.64 8.88
CA TRP A 259 16.19 -13.84 8.09
C TRP A 259 16.33 -13.59 6.58
N ARG A 260 15.81 -12.47 6.09
CA ARG A 260 15.87 -12.09 4.67
C ARG A 260 17.12 -11.27 4.31
N GLN A 261 18.06 -11.09 5.24
CA GLN A 261 19.27 -10.28 5.05
C GLN A 261 18.99 -8.88 4.47
N SER A 262 17.84 -8.29 4.85
CA SER A 262 17.38 -6.99 4.33
C SER A 262 17.81 -5.86 5.26
N THR A 263 18.79 -5.07 4.82
CA THR A 263 19.21 -3.86 5.55
C THR A 263 18.06 -2.87 5.74
N ALA A 264 17.18 -2.73 4.76
CA ALA A 264 16.02 -1.84 4.87
C ALA A 264 15.09 -2.24 6.03
N LEU A 265 14.70 -3.52 6.12
CA LEU A 265 13.86 -4.01 7.22
C LEU A 265 14.54 -3.84 8.59
N ARG A 266 15.85 -4.08 8.66
CA ARG A 266 16.62 -3.87 9.89
C ARG A 266 16.62 -2.41 10.32
N VAL A 267 16.88 -1.47 9.40
CA VAL A 267 16.86 -0.03 9.70
C VAL A 267 15.46 0.44 10.09
N THR A 268 14.41 0.01 9.38
CA THR A 268 13.02 0.34 9.74
C THR A 268 12.65 -0.21 11.11
N SER A 269 13.04 -1.45 11.43
CA SER A 269 12.82 -2.03 12.76
C SER A 269 13.55 -1.26 13.86
N LEU A 270 14.80 -0.86 13.62
CA LEU A 270 15.58 -0.07 14.59
C LEU A 270 14.96 1.31 14.81
N ALA A 271 14.51 1.99 13.75
CA ALA A 271 13.80 3.26 13.86
C ALA A 271 12.50 3.12 14.69
N LEU A 272 11.74 2.04 14.48
CA LEU A 272 10.54 1.75 15.27
C LEU A 272 10.85 1.43 16.73
N ILE A 273 11.91 0.66 17.02
CA ILE A 273 12.36 0.39 18.41
C ILE A 273 12.73 1.70 19.09
N LEU A 274 13.54 2.54 18.45
CA LEU A 274 13.94 3.83 18.99
C LEU A 274 12.73 4.75 19.21
N GLY A 275 11.79 4.78 18.27
CA GLY A 275 10.54 5.54 18.41
C GLY A 275 9.65 5.03 19.53
N THR A 276 9.53 3.71 19.70
CA THR A 276 8.72 3.09 20.76
C THR A 276 9.35 3.32 22.14
N SER A 277 10.65 3.09 22.27
CA SER A 277 11.41 3.39 23.49
C SER A 277 11.32 4.88 23.82
N GLY A 278 11.54 5.75 22.84
CA GLY A 278 11.40 7.20 23.02
C GLY A 278 10.00 7.60 23.45
N LYS A 279 8.94 7.01 22.88
CA LYS A 279 7.56 7.25 23.30
C LYS A 279 7.32 6.80 24.74
N VAL A 280 7.70 5.57 25.10
CA VAL A 280 7.54 5.04 26.47
C VAL A 280 8.29 5.93 27.45
N PHE A 281 9.55 6.28 27.15
CA PHE A 281 10.32 7.15 28.02
C PHE A 281 9.70 8.55 28.12
N LEU A 282 9.43 9.25 27.01
CA LEU A 282 8.95 10.63 27.05
C LEU A 282 7.50 10.74 27.52
N TYR A 283 6.62 9.81 27.15
CA TYR A 283 5.19 9.87 27.44
C TYR A 283 4.85 9.28 28.81
N ASP A 284 5.50 8.17 29.21
CA ASP A 284 5.28 7.53 30.51
C ASP A 284 6.12 8.19 31.62
N LEU A 285 7.36 8.68 31.35
CA LEU A 285 8.06 9.48 32.37
C LEU A 285 7.39 10.84 32.59
N ALA A 286 6.92 11.53 31.55
CA ALA A 286 6.39 12.89 31.70
C ALA A 286 5.11 12.98 32.55
N HIS A 287 4.59 11.86 33.05
CA HIS A 287 3.43 11.82 33.95
C HIS A 287 3.71 11.13 35.29
N LEU A 288 4.92 10.59 35.50
CA LEU A 288 5.40 10.24 36.83
C LEU A 288 5.51 11.54 37.68
N GLY A 289 5.24 11.45 38.98
CA GLY A 289 5.42 12.60 39.89
C GLY A 289 6.83 13.18 39.78
N ASP A 290 7.01 14.48 40.02
CA ASP A 290 8.23 15.25 39.66
C ASP A 290 9.56 14.58 40.05
N LEU A 291 9.59 13.86 41.18
CA LEU A 291 10.77 13.13 41.66
C LEU A 291 11.20 11.97 40.74
N TYR A 292 10.25 11.22 40.20
CA TYR A 292 10.50 10.06 39.35
C TYR A 292 10.93 10.46 37.93
N ARG A 293 10.50 11.64 37.44
CA ARG A 293 11.02 12.23 36.19
C ARG A 293 12.51 12.49 36.28
N VAL A 294 12.93 13.17 37.36
CA VAL A 294 14.34 13.52 37.60
C VAL A 294 15.17 12.25 37.79
N ALA A 295 14.69 11.29 38.59
CA ALA A 295 15.39 10.03 38.83
C ALA A 295 15.55 9.18 37.56
N SER A 296 14.52 9.13 36.70
CA SER A 296 14.58 8.34 35.47
C SER A 296 15.45 8.99 34.38
N LEU A 297 15.48 10.33 34.29
CA LEU A 297 16.45 11.05 33.44
C LEU A 297 17.90 10.85 33.92
N ALA A 298 18.14 10.90 35.23
CA ALA A 298 19.45 10.61 35.81
C ALA A 298 19.86 9.15 35.57
N GLY A 299 18.93 8.21 35.75
CA GLY A 299 19.15 6.79 35.45
C GLY A 299 19.49 6.54 33.98
N LEU A 300 18.75 7.17 33.05
CA LEU A 300 19.04 7.09 31.62
C LEU A 300 20.43 7.64 31.28
N ALA A 301 20.80 8.80 31.83
CA ALA A 301 22.12 9.39 31.63
C ALA A 301 23.24 8.44 32.12
N ILE A 302 23.07 7.85 33.30
CA ILE A 302 24.01 6.87 33.85
C ILE A 302 24.09 5.62 32.96
N SER A 303 22.95 5.07 32.52
CA SER A 303 22.93 3.91 31.63
C SER A 303 23.61 4.20 30.28
N LEU A 304 23.39 5.37 29.69
CA LEU A 304 24.06 5.77 28.44
C LEU A 304 25.57 5.91 28.62
N ILE A 305 26.02 6.47 29.75
CA ILE A 305 27.46 6.55 30.08
C ILE A 305 28.06 5.15 30.21
N VAL A 306 27.40 4.26 30.96
CA VAL A 306 27.87 2.86 31.15
C VAL A 306 27.92 2.11 29.81
N ILE A 307 26.88 2.24 28.98
CA ILE A 307 26.83 1.62 27.64
C ILE A 307 27.95 2.19 26.75
N SER A 308 28.15 3.51 26.76
CA SER A 308 29.23 4.17 26.01
C SER A 308 30.61 3.66 26.42
N LEU A 309 30.87 3.58 27.73
CA LEU A 309 32.14 3.07 28.28
C LEU A 309 32.36 1.58 27.97
N ALA A 310 31.30 0.76 28.05
CA ALA A 310 31.36 -0.63 27.66
C ALA A 310 31.67 -0.78 26.16
N TYR A 311 30.99 -0.01 25.31
CA TYR A 311 31.20 -0.06 23.86
C TYR A 311 32.61 0.37 23.46
N GLN A 312 33.15 1.43 24.07
CA GLN A 312 34.55 1.84 23.88
C GLN A 312 35.54 0.75 24.32
N ARG A 313 35.28 0.11 25.45
CA ARG A 313 36.18 -0.92 26.00
C ARG A 313 36.18 -2.22 25.21
N PHE A 314 35.04 -2.63 24.65
CA PHE A 314 34.88 -3.93 23.98
C PHE A 314 34.98 -3.86 22.45
N VAL A 315 34.64 -2.74 21.82
CA VAL A 315 34.59 -2.64 20.35
C VAL A 315 35.82 -1.93 19.76
N PHE A 316 36.37 -0.91 20.43
CA PHE A 316 37.51 -0.14 19.89
C PHE A 316 38.89 -0.63 20.34
N ARG A 317 38.99 -1.62 21.23
CA ARG A 317 40.26 -2.13 21.74
C ARG A 317 40.75 -3.40 21.04
N ARG A 318 40.80 -3.41 19.71
CA ARG A 318 41.63 -4.37 18.92
C ARG A 318 41.97 -3.81 17.54
N GLN A 319 42.91 -2.87 17.48
CA GLN A 319 43.87 -2.74 16.38
C GLN A 319 45.17 -2.11 16.95
N THR A 320 46.01 -2.92 17.58
CA THR A 320 47.44 -2.60 17.68
C THR A 320 48.12 -3.24 16.46
N PRO A 321 48.74 -2.45 15.57
CA PRO A 321 49.41 -2.96 14.38
C PRO A 321 50.75 -3.59 14.77
N GLU A 322 50.85 -4.91 14.61
CA GLU A 322 52.12 -5.63 14.70
C GLU A 322 52.34 -6.51 13.46
N GLU A 323 52.10 -5.92 12.28
CA GLU A 323 52.56 -6.44 10.98
C GLU A 323 53.17 -5.28 10.16
N ALA A 324 54.22 -4.68 10.73
CA ALA A 324 55.17 -3.89 9.97
C ALA A 324 56.58 -4.26 10.45
N ARG A 325 57.06 -5.42 10.00
CA ARG A 325 58.48 -5.77 9.81
C ARG A 325 58.61 -7.04 8.99
#